data_AF-A0A924CJS6-F1
#
_entry.id   AF-A0A924CJS6-F1
#
_cell.length_a   1.000
_cell.length_b   1.000
_cell.length_c   1.000
_cell.angle_alpha   90.00
_cell.angle_beta   90.00
_cell.angle_gamma   90.00
#
_symmetry.space_group_name_H-M   'P 1'
#
loop_
_entity.id
_entity.type
_entity.pdbx_description
1 polymer ?
#
loop_
_entity_poly.entity_id
_entity_poly.type
_entity_poly.pdbx_seq_one_letter_code
_entity_poly.pdbx_strand_id
1 'polypeptide(L)'
;MSLDTPLRLALVGNPNCGKTALFNRLTGARQKVANYAGVTVERKEGQFTSSANRSYQVVDLPGAYSLNAMTPDEAITRDVLFGSRADEAPPDVIVLVVDATNLRLNLRLVLEVLRLQRPTVLALNMMDVAQKRGLIIDVARLQAELGIPVIETVAIRPGGSTALTAQLDAMASHPQTRLATDSVARFQADNTAGLEGTQRDVRRILDAVISSHGKPQTVGDRIDAVVLHPVIGYVILAVILFLIFQAVFSWSKLPMDLIKSGVDGIGGAVRDAMPPGILRSLLVDGVLSGVGSVLVFLPQIMILFLFILSLEDSGYLPRAAFLLDRMMGSVGLSGRAFIPLLSSFACAIPGIMATRTIQNPRDRLATIMIAPLMTCSARLPVYALIIGAFIPDRSIGIVNLQGLVLFGLYVAGIVSAMAVAWVFKRFMGSKQYTPLMLELPNYHWPNLRNLALGLWERLRIFVSRVG
;
A
#
# COMPACT_ATOMS: atom_id res chain seq x y z
N MET A 1 -43.07 3.27 -16.41
CA MET A 1 -42.23 3.54 -15.22
C MET A 1 -42.44 5.00 -14.89
N SER A 2 -43.10 5.32 -13.78
CA SER A 2 -43.42 6.72 -13.41
C SER A 2 -42.14 7.54 -13.27
N LEU A 3 -42.15 8.78 -13.73
CA LEU A 3 -41.02 9.73 -13.70
C LEU A 3 -40.57 10.12 -12.27
N ASP A 4 -41.22 9.58 -11.23
CA ASP A 4 -41.04 9.99 -9.83
C ASP A 4 -40.01 9.18 -9.03
N THR A 5 -39.57 7.99 -9.49
CA THR A 5 -38.55 7.22 -8.76
C THR A 5 -37.16 7.59 -9.26
N PRO A 6 -36.25 8.08 -8.40
CA PRO A 6 -34.91 8.43 -8.82
C PRO A 6 -34.14 7.17 -9.25
N LEU A 7 -33.49 7.22 -10.42
CA LEU A 7 -32.65 6.13 -10.91
C LEU A 7 -31.37 6.05 -10.07
N ARG A 8 -31.00 4.83 -9.69
CA ARG A 8 -29.79 4.60 -8.88
C ARG A 8 -28.57 4.44 -9.77
N LEU A 9 -27.62 5.34 -9.59
CA LEU A 9 -26.38 5.42 -10.32
C LEU A 9 -25.21 5.12 -9.37
N ALA A 10 -24.41 4.10 -9.69
CA ALA A 10 -23.17 3.82 -8.97
C ALA A 10 -21.97 4.37 -9.76
N LEU A 11 -21.16 5.20 -9.11
CA LEU A 11 -19.83 5.55 -9.61
C LEU A 11 -18.83 4.47 -9.18
N VAL A 12 -18.20 3.83 -10.17
CA VAL A 12 -17.20 2.76 -9.97
C VAL A 12 -15.93 3.15 -10.69
N GLY A 13 -14.78 2.89 -10.08
CA GLY A 13 -13.49 3.12 -10.74
C GLY A 13 -12.33 2.81 -9.82
N ASN A 14 -11.13 2.81 -10.38
CA ASN A 14 -9.91 2.65 -9.61
C ASN A 14 -9.72 3.82 -8.64
N PRO A 15 -8.95 3.66 -7.56
CA PRO A 15 -8.45 4.81 -6.79
C PRO A 15 -7.79 5.85 -7.71
N ASN A 16 -7.92 7.14 -7.37
CA ASN A 16 -7.30 8.25 -8.09
C ASN A 16 -7.74 8.49 -9.56
N CYS A 17 -8.72 7.76 -10.11
CA CYS A 17 -9.21 7.99 -11.48
C CYS A 17 -10.06 9.29 -11.67
N GLY A 18 -10.21 10.09 -10.60
CA GLY A 18 -11.05 11.29 -10.59
C GLY A 18 -12.54 11.04 -10.33
N LYS A 19 -12.90 9.85 -9.84
CA LYS A 19 -14.26 9.49 -9.42
C LYS A 19 -14.90 10.52 -8.46
N THR A 20 -14.19 10.92 -7.40
CA THR A 20 -14.70 11.91 -6.43
C THR A 20 -14.87 13.31 -7.05
N ALA A 21 -14.01 13.69 -8.01
CA ALA A 21 -14.18 14.94 -8.73
C ALA A 21 -15.44 14.93 -9.61
N LEU A 22 -15.70 13.81 -10.30
CA LEU A 22 -16.93 13.61 -11.07
C LEU A 22 -18.17 13.58 -10.16
N PHE A 23 -18.09 12.90 -9.00
CA PHE A 23 -19.17 12.87 -8.01
C PHE A 23 -19.56 14.28 -7.57
N ASN A 24 -18.60 15.07 -7.09
CA ASN A 24 -18.83 16.45 -6.64
C ASN A 24 -19.39 17.32 -7.77
N ARG A 25 -19.00 17.05 -9.02
CA ARG A 25 -19.49 17.80 -10.19
C ARG A 25 -20.95 17.48 -10.51
N LEU A 26 -21.38 16.23 -10.34
CA LEU A 26 -22.76 15.81 -10.56
C LEU A 26 -23.68 16.28 -9.43
N THR A 27 -23.27 16.10 -8.17
CA THR A 27 -24.14 16.30 -6.99
C THR A 27 -24.05 17.69 -6.38
N GLY A 28 -22.98 18.43 -6.64
CA GLY A 28 -22.75 19.77 -6.07
C GLY A 28 -22.77 19.74 -4.54
N ALA A 29 -23.54 20.63 -3.91
CA ALA A 29 -23.69 20.70 -2.46
C ALA A 29 -24.67 19.65 -1.88
N ARG A 30 -25.38 18.88 -2.72
CA ARG A 30 -26.44 17.95 -2.30
C ARG A 30 -25.89 16.54 -2.07
N GLN A 31 -24.92 16.44 -1.17
CA GLN A 31 -24.29 15.18 -0.78
C GLN A 31 -24.43 14.89 0.71
N LYS A 32 -24.57 13.61 1.05
CA LYS A 32 -24.57 13.05 2.40
C LYS A 32 -23.40 12.11 2.53
N VAL A 33 -22.69 12.20 3.65
CA VAL A 33 -21.59 11.32 4.02
C VAL A 33 -22.02 10.51 5.24
N ALA A 34 -21.98 9.19 5.13
CA ALA A 34 -22.29 8.24 6.18
C ALA A 34 -21.27 7.09 6.17
N ASN A 35 -21.45 6.08 7.02
CA ASN A 35 -20.70 4.83 6.93
C ASN A 35 -21.64 3.70 6.47
N TYR A 36 -21.11 2.72 5.75
CA TYR A 36 -21.85 1.49 5.45
C TYR A 36 -22.14 0.71 6.74
N ALA A 37 -23.26 -0.02 6.79
CA ALA A 37 -23.64 -0.75 7.99
C ALA A 37 -22.57 -1.80 8.37
N GLY A 38 -22.13 -1.77 9.64
CA GLY A 38 -21.19 -2.74 10.21
C GLY A 38 -19.71 -2.57 9.85
N VAL A 39 -19.34 -1.50 9.13
CA VAL A 39 -17.95 -1.26 8.68
C VAL A 39 -17.59 0.24 8.76
N THR A 40 -16.30 0.55 8.89
CA THR A 40 -15.80 1.94 8.99
C THR A 40 -15.55 2.60 7.62
N VAL A 41 -16.16 2.06 6.56
CA VAL A 41 -15.93 2.56 5.20
C VAL A 41 -16.95 3.66 4.89
N GLU A 42 -16.43 4.78 4.39
CA GLU A 42 -17.21 5.96 4.05
C GLU A 42 -18.16 5.68 2.87
N ARG A 43 -19.41 6.11 3.02
CA ARG A 43 -20.48 6.04 2.03
C ARG A 43 -20.86 7.47 1.65
N LYS A 44 -20.57 7.87 0.40
CA LYS A 44 -21.00 9.17 -0.14
C LYS A 44 -22.17 8.97 -1.09
N GLU A 45 -23.23 9.70 -0.84
CA GLU A 45 -24.44 9.66 -1.65
C GLU A 45 -24.85 11.09 -1.98
N GLY A 46 -25.33 11.33 -3.19
CA GLY A 46 -25.89 12.61 -3.56
C GLY A 46 -26.99 12.47 -4.60
N GLN A 47 -27.62 13.59 -4.93
CA GLN A 47 -28.71 13.61 -5.90
C GLN A 47 -28.52 14.75 -6.89
N PHE A 48 -28.87 14.50 -8.14
CA PHE A 48 -28.93 15.52 -9.16
C PHE A 48 -30.11 15.30 -10.11
N THR A 49 -30.54 16.37 -10.75
CA THR A 49 -31.58 16.35 -11.78
C THR A 49 -30.93 16.70 -13.11
N SER A 50 -31.13 15.88 -14.13
CA SER A 50 -30.60 16.15 -15.48
C SER A 50 -31.40 17.25 -16.17
N SER A 51 -30.86 17.78 -17.28
CA SER A 51 -31.55 18.75 -18.13
C SER A 51 -32.84 18.20 -18.74
N ALA A 52 -33.00 16.87 -18.81
CA ALA A 52 -34.23 16.20 -19.22
C ALA A 52 -35.25 16.02 -18.07
N ASN A 53 -35.07 16.74 -16.94
CA ASN A 53 -35.90 16.69 -15.74
C ASN A 53 -36.02 15.29 -15.09
N ARG A 54 -34.98 14.45 -15.24
CA ARG A 54 -34.90 13.13 -14.59
C ARG A 54 -34.08 13.21 -13.31
N SER A 55 -34.54 12.55 -12.26
CA SER A 55 -33.85 12.49 -10.97
C SER A 55 -32.92 11.27 -10.88
N TYR A 56 -31.69 11.49 -10.44
CA TYR A 56 -30.69 10.45 -10.21
C TYR A 56 -30.19 10.48 -8.77
N GLN A 57 -30.12 9.31 -8.15
CA GLN A 57 -29.46 9.07 -6.86
C GLN A 57 -28.08 8.47 -7.14
N VAL A 58 -27.03 9.22 -6.83
CA VAL A 58 -25.64 8.88 -7.11
C VAL A 58 -25.01 8.34 -5.84
N VAL A 59 -24.47 7.13 -5.90
CA VAL A 59 -23.65 6.54 -4.84
C VAL A 59 -22.20 6.47 -5.32
N ASP A 60 -21.30 7.06 -4.55
CA ASP A 60 -19.86 6.95 -4.79
C ASP A 60 -19.34 5.67 -4.11
N LEU A 61 -19.06 4.63 -4.89
CA LEU A 61 -18.51 3.39 -4.33
C LEU A 61 -17.01 3.57 -4.02
N PRO A 62 -16.46 2.89 -3.01
CA PRO A 62 -15.02 2.92 -2.75
C PRO A 62 -14.21 2.55 -4.01
N GLY A 63 -12.99 3.05 -4.11
CA GLY A 63 -12.11 2.71 -5.24
C GLY A 63 -11.74 1.24 -5.20
N ALA A 64 -11.85 0.54 -6.33
CA ALA A 64 -11.52 -0.88 -6.43
C ALA A 64 -10.65 -1.17 -7.66
N TYR A 65 -9.68 -2.08 -7.55
CA TYR A 65 -8.89 -2.53 -8.71
C TYR A 65 -9.46 -3.80 -9.35
N SER A 66 -10.27 -4.55 -8.59
CA SER A 66 -10.94 -5.77 -9.02
C SER A 66 -12.17 -6.02 -8.16
N LEU A 67 -13.14 -6.76 -8.70
CA LEU A 67 -14.27 -7.31 -7.95
C LEU A 67 -13.86 -8.53 -7.11
N ASN A 68 -12.64 -9.05 -7.29
CA ASN A 68 -12.01 -9.98 -6.36
C ASN A 68 -11.41 -9.22 -5.18
N ALA A 69 -12.28 -8.81 -4.25
CA ALA A 69 -11.92 -7.93 -3.14
C ALA A 69 -10.83 -8.49 -2.22
N MET A 70 -9.78 -7.69 -2.03
CA MET A 70 -8.68 -7.93 -1.09
C MET A 70 -8.74 -6.99 0.12
N THR A 71 -9.56 -5.93 0.03
CA THR A 71 -9.77 -4.93 1.08
C THR A 71 -11.25 -4.82 1.46
N PRO A 72 -11.58 -4.29 2.66
CA PRO A 72 -12.96 -4.00 3.04
C PRO A 72 -13.66 -3.06 2.05
N ASP A 73 -12.95 -2.05 1.55
CA ASP A 73 -13.44 -1.07 0.58
C ASP A 73 -13.82 -1.74 -0.76
N GLU A 74 -12.96 -2.63 -1.26
CA GLU A 74 -13.24 -3.42 -2.45
C GLU A 74 -14.40 -4.40 -2.22
N ALA A 75 -14.51 -4.97 -1.02
CA ALA A 75 -15.58 -5.91 -0.68
C ALA A 75 -16.94 -5.22 -0.74
N ILE A 76 -17.04 -3.98 -0.24
CA ILE A 76 -18.25 -3.18 -0.33
C ILE A 76 -18.60 -2.89 -1.78
N THR A 77 -17.63 -2.47 -2.58
CA THR A 77 -17.84 -2.19 -4.02
C THR A 77 -18.39 -3.43 -4.73
N ARG A 78 -17.77 -4.60 -4.51
CA ARG A 78 -18.24 -5.89 -5.03
C ARG A 78 -19.67 -6.19 -4.56
N ASP A 79 -19.93 -6.11 -3.26
CA ASP A 79 -21.20 -6.55 -2.68
C ASP A 79 -22.37 -5.65 -3.10
N VAL A 80 -22.14 -4.33 -3.25
CA VAL A 80 -23.14 -3.41 -3.81
C VAL A 80 -23.42 -3.73 -5.29
N LEU A 81 -22.36 -3.96 -6.08
CA LEU A 81 -22.51 -4.30 -7.50
C LEU A 81 -23.15 -5.67 -7.72
N PHE A 82 -22.96 -6.62 -6.80
CA PHE A 82 -23.61 -7.93 -6.83
C PHE A 82 -25.04 -7.87 -6.28
N GLY A 83 -25.42 -6.79 -5.59
CA GLY A 83 -26.72 -6.66 -4.92
C GLY A 83 -26.86 -7.63 -3.73
N SER A 84 -25.75 -8.04 -3.11
CA SER A 84 -25.75 -8.98 -1.98
C SER A 84 -25.85 -8.28 -0.62
N ARG A 85 -25.88 -6.95 -0.60
CA ARG A 85 -26.04 -6.15 0.62
C ARG A 85 -27.51 -5.90 0.93
N ALA A 86 -27.89 -6.04 2.20
CA ALA A 86 -29.26 -5.76 2.65
C ALA A 86 -29.52 -4.25 2.80
N ASP A 87 -28.48 -3.45 3.08
CA ASP A 87 -28.57 -2.01 3.32
C ASP A 87 -28.50 -1.15 2.04
N GLU A 88 -28.15 -1.75 0.89
CA GLU A 88 -28.01 -1.04 -0.38
C GLU A 88 -28.63 -1.85 -1.51
N ALA A 89 -29.55 -1.27 -2.26
CA ALA A 89 -30.13 -1.96 -3.40
C ALA A 89 -29.19 -1.92 -4.62
N PRO A 90 -29.32 -2.87 -5.54
CA PRO A 90 -28.49 -2.90 -6.74
C PRO A 90 -28.65 -1.61 -7.58
N PRO A 91 -27.56 -1.07 -8.16
CA PRO A 91 -27.65 0.08 -9.05
C PRO A 91 -28.38 -0.25 -10.35
N ASP A 92 -29.19 0.70 -10.85
CA ASP A 92 -29.87 0.63 -12.15
C ASP A 92 -28.88 0.91 -13.30
N VAL A 93 -27.90 1.79 -13.07
CA VAL A 93 -26.84 2.12 -14.03
C VAL A 93 -25.49 2.27 -13.34
N ILE A 94 -24.44 1.79 -14.00
CA ILE A 94 -23.06 1.92 -13.53
C ILE A 94 -22.34 2.94 -14.42
N VAL A 95 -21.68 3.92 -13.80
CA VAL A 95 -20.72 4.80 -14.47
C VAL A 95 -19.33 4.35 -14.08
N LEU A 96 -18.60 3.78 -15.03
CA LEU A 96 -17.20 3.39 -14.87
C LEU A 96 -16.29 4.59 -15.16
N VAL A 97 -15.70 5.16 -14.13
CA VAL A 97 -14.73 6.25 -14.24
C VAL A 97 -13.35 5.65 -14.47
N VAL A 98 -12.73 6.00 -15.60
CA VAL A 98 -11.46 5.43 -16.05
C VAL A 98 -10.45 6.54 -16.31
N ASP A 99 -9.25 6.41 -15.74
CA ASP A 99 -8.14 7.32 -16.06
C ASP A 99 -7.50 6.97 -17.41
N ALA A 100 -7.62 7.87 -18.37
CA ALA A 100 -7.01 7.77 -19.69
C ALA A 100 -5.47 7.63 -19.63
N THR A 101 -4.82 8.19 -18.60
CA THR A 101 -3.36 8.11 -18.46
C THR A 101 -2.86 6.72 -18.06
N ASN A 102 -3.74 5.88 -17.50
CA ASN A 102 -3.42 4.52 -17.04
C ASN A 102 -4.52 3.52 -17.47
N LEU A 103 -4.88 3.55 -18.76
CA LEU A 103 -5.97 2.73 -19.30
C LEU A 103 -5.79 1.22 -19.03
N ARG A 104 -4.55 0.72 -19.09
CA ARG A 104 -4.22 -0.70 -18.82
C ARG A 104 -4.71 -1.18 -17.47
N LEU A 105 -4.47 -0.38 -16.42
CA LEU A 105 -4.83 -0.75 -15.06
C LEU A 105 -6.34 -0.70 -14.83
N ASN A 106 -7.02 0.27 -15.46
CA ASN A 106 -8.46 0.47 -15.31
C ASN A 106 -9.29 -0.56 -16.10
N LEU A 107 -8.81 -0.98 -17.29
CA LEU A 107 -9.55 -1.91 -18.15
C LEU A 107 -9.84 -3.25 -17.50
N ARG A 108 -9.02 -3.70 -16.53
CA ARG A 108 -9.32 -4.93 -15.78
C ARG A 108 -10.66 -4.82 -15.05
N LEU A 109 -10.85 -3.77 -14.26
CA LEU A 109 -12.10 -3.55 -13.52
C LEU A 109 -13.26 -3.37 -14.50
N VAL A 110 -13.04 -2.67 -15.62
CA VAL A 110 -14.05 -2.48 -16.67
C VAL A 110 -14.57 -3.84 -17.15
N LEU A 111 -13.68 -4.74 -17.57
CA LEU A 111 -14.08 -6.06 -18.06
C LEU A 111 -14.79 -6.90 -16.98
N GLU A 112 -14.34 -6.83 -15.74
CA GLU A 112 -14.99 -7.54 -14.62
C GLU A 112 -16.41 -7.01 -14.35
N VAL A 113 -16.63 -5.70 -14.43
CA VAL A 113 -17.96 -5.08 -14.27
C VAL A 113 -18.87 -5.38 -15.47
N LEU A 114 -18.34 -5.41 -16.69
CA LEU A 114 -19.13 -5.75 -17.88
C LEU A 114 -19.65 -7.18 -17.87
N ARG A 115 -18.96 -8.11 -17.20
CA ARG A 115 -19.46 -9.48 -16.98
C ARG A 115 -20.72 -9.53 -16.13
N LEU A 116 -21.02 -8.47 -15.36
CA LEU A 116 -22.27 -8.37 -14.60
C LEU A 116 -23.48 -8.10 -15.52
N GLN A 117 -23.24 -7.74 -16.79
CA GLN A 117 -24.29 -7.47 -17.79
C GLN A 117 -25.28 -6.40 -17.33
N ARG A 118 -24.81 -5.43 -16.55
CA ARG A 118 -25.60 -4.29 -16.08
C ARG A 118 -25.44 -3.10 -17.04
N PRO A 119 -26.47 -2.24 -17.18
CA PRO A 119 -26.36 -1.01 -17.96
C PRO A 119 -25.16 -0.19 -17.48
N THR A 120 -24.16 -0.03 -18.34
CA THR A 120 -22.87 0.56 -17.98
C THR A 120 -22.47 1.61 -19.02
N VAL A 121 -21.96 2.74 -18.55
CA VAL A 121 -21.33 3.78 -19.37
C VAL A 121 -19.92 4.02 -18.85
N LEU A 122 -18.96 4.19 -19.76
CA LEU A 122 -17.57 4.48 -19.40
C LEU A 122 -17.31 5.99 -19.51
N ALA A 123 -16.94 6.61 -18.39
CA ALA A 123 -16.48 7.98 -18.33
C ALA A 123 -14.94 7.99 -18.39
N LEU A 124 -14.40 8.28 -19.58
CA LEU A 124 -12.96 8.36 -19.82
C LEU A 124 -12.44 9.73 -19.36
N ASN A 125 -11.80 9.76 -18.21
CA ASN A 125 -11.35 10.97 -17.53
C ASN A 125 -9.85 11.26 -17.80
N MET A 126 -9.40 12.47 -17.50
CA MET A 126 -8.00 12.92 -17.65
C MET A 126 -7.42 12.82 -19.07
N MET A 127 -8.28 12.91 -20.09
CA MET A 127 -7.84 12.91 -21.51
C MET A 127 -6.87 14.04 -21.84
N ASP A 128 -6.99 15.19 -21.18
CA ASP A 128 -6.08 16.32 -21.32
C ASP A 128 -4.67 16.02 -20.78
N VAL A 129 -4.56 15.29 -19.67
CA VAL A 129 -3.28 14.81 -19.14
C VAL A 129 -2.70 13.71 -20.03
N ALA A 130 -3.54 12.82 -20.57
CA ALA A 130 -3.13 11.76 -21.49
C ALA A 130 -2.52 12.34 -22.78
N GLN A 131 -3.18 13.33 -23.38
CA GLN A 131 -2.69 14.05 -24.56
C GLN A 131 -1.36 14.76 -24.29
N LYS A 132 -1.21 15.43 -23.14
CA LYS A 132 0.08 16.04 -22.73
C LYS A 132 1.22 15.02 -22.59
N ARG A 133 0.90 13.75 -22.29
CA ARG A 133 1.86 12.64 -22.21
C ARG A 133 2.13 11.97 -23.57
N GLY A 134 1.52 12.44 -24.66
CA GLY A 134 1.65 11.85 -26.00
C GLY A 134 0.80 10.59 -26.20
N LEU A 135 -0.16 10.31 -25.32
CA LEU A 135 -1.09 9.19 -25.47
C LEU A 135 -2.27 9.61 -26.36
N ILE A 136 -2.40 8.93 -27.50
CA ILE A 136 -3.54 9.07 -28.41
C ILE A 136 -4.41 7.81 -28.27
N ILE A 137 -5.64 8.00 -27.78
CA ILE A 137 -6.61 6.93 -27.52
C ILE A 137 -7.74 7.07 -28.53
N ASP A 138 -7.98 6.02 -29.31
CA ASP A 138 -9.13 5.95 -30.22
C ASP A 138 -10.40 5.59 -29.43
N VAL A 139 -11.18 6.60 -29.06
CA VAL A 139 -12.40 6.44 -28.26
C VAL A 139 -13.49 5.67 -29.02
N ALA A 140 -13.61 5.87 -30.33
CA ALA A 140 -14.60 5.15 -31.13
C ALA A 140 -14.29 3.66 -31.19
N ARG A 141 -13.01 3.31 -31.34
CA ARG A 141 -12.56 1.92 -31.31
C ARG A 141 -12.67 1.31 -29.90
N LEU A 142 -12.39 2.08 -28.84
CA LEU A 142 -12.58 1.62 -27.47
C LEU A 142 -14.05 1.29 -27.19
N GLN A 143 -14.97 2.14 -27.67
CA GLN A 143 -16.41 1.89 -27.59
C GLN A 143 -16.82 0.62 -28.35
N ALA A 144 -16.30 0.40 -29.56
CA ALA A 144 -16.57 -0.81 -30.33
C ALA A 144 -16.05 -2.08 -29.65
N GLU A 145 -14.86 -2.02 -29.05
CA GLU A 145 -14.23 -3.15 -28.35
C GLU A 145 -14.94 -3.52 -27.03
N LEU A 146 -15.45 -2.52 -26.30
CA LEU A 146 -16.13 -2.74 -25.02
C LEU A 146 -17.64 -3.01 -25.18
N GLY A 147 -18.24 -2.62 -26.31
CA GLY A 147 -19.69 -2.76 -26.54
C GLY A 147 -20.55 -1.87 -25.65
N ILE A 148 -19.98 -0.83 -25.03
CA ILE A 148 -20.66 0.14 -24.17
C ILE A 148 -20.36 1.57 -24.62
N PRO A 149 -21.25 2.54 -24.33
CA PRO A 149 -20.96 3.94 -24.61
C PRO A 149 -19.72 4.42 -23.84
N VAL A 150 -18.80 5.08 -24.55
CA VAL A 150 -17.60 5.70 -23.98
C VAL A 150 -17.69 7.20 -24.16
N ILE A 151 -17.68 7.93 -23.04
CA ILE A 151 -17.79 9.39 -23.00
C ILE A 151 -16.52 9.97 -22.44
N GLU A 152 -15.89 10.87 -23.19
CA GLU A 152 -14.82 11.70 -22.67
C GLU A 152 -15.36 12.66 -21.61
N THR A 153 -14.76 12.65 -20.44
CA THR A 153 -15.09 13.57 -19.35
C THR A 153 -13.86 14.32 -18.91
N VAL A 154 -14.03 15.59 -18.59
CA VAL A 154 -12.99 16.36 -17.89
C VAL A 154 -13.62 16.90 -16.63
N ALA A 155 -13.47 16.16 -15.53
CA ALA A 155 -14.15 16.47 -14.26
C ALA A 155 -13.84 17.88 -13.72
N ILE A 156 -12.72 18.49 -14.14
CA ILE A 156 -12.25 19.81 -13.69
C ILE A 156 -12.74 20.96 -14.60
N ARG A 157 -13.16 20.70 -15.85
CA ARG A 157 -13.57 21.76 -16.79
C ARG A 157 -15.07 22.08 -16.70
N PRO A 158 -15.48 23.36 -16.85
CA PRO A 158 -16.89 23.73 -16.99
C PRO A 158 -17.53 22.97 -18.16
N GLY A 159 -18.68 22.34 -17.93
CA GLY A 159 -19.40 21.56 -18.94
C GLY A 159 -18.87 20.16 -19.22
N GLY A 160 -17.79 19.70 -18.55
CA GLY A 160 -17.15 18.40 -18.82
C GLY A 160 -17.97 17.15 -18.44
N SER A 161 -19.18 17.30 -17.90
CA SER A 161 -20.09 16.21 -17.54
C SER A 161 -21.40 16.20 -18.34
N THR A 162 -21.61 17.15 -19.26
CA THR A 162 -22.88 17.29 -20.00
C THR A 162 -23.14 16.11 -20.95
N ALA A 163 -22.10 15.68 -21.67
CA ALA A 163 -22.16 14.50 -22.55
C ALA A 163 -22.51 13.23 -21.76
N LEU A 164 -21.98 13.09 -20.54
CA LEU A 164 -22.29 11.96 -19.66
C LEU A 164 -23.76 12.00 -19.22
N THR A 165 -24.26 13.15 -18.78
CA THR A 165 -25.67 13.28 -18.38
C THR A 165 -26.64 13.03 -19.54
N ALA A 166 -26.30 13.49 -20.75
CA ALA A 166 -27.10 13.22 -21.95
C ALA A 166 -27.13 11.73 -22.30
N GLN A 167 -25.99 11.04 -22.18
CA GLN A 167 -25.91 9.60 -22.41
C GLN A 167 -26.70 8.81 -21.37
N LEU A 168 -26.67 9.21 -20.10
CA LEU A 168 -27.46 8.60 -19.04
C LEU A 168 -28.96 8.75 -19.32
N ASP A 169 -29.42 9.92 -19.76
CA ASP A 169 -30.81 10.15 -20.14
C ASP A 169 -31.23 9.28 -21.34
N ALA A 170 -30.35 9.09 -22.32
CA ALA A 170 -30.59 8.22 -23.48
C ALA A 170 -30.64 6.72 -23.12
N MET A 171 -29.81 6.28 -22.17
CA MET A 171 -29.86 4.91 -21.65
C MET A 171 -31.12 4.68 -20.82
N ALA A 172 -31.50 5.67 -20.01
CA ALA A 172 -32.68 5.57 -19.17
C ALA A 172 -33.99 5.64 -19.96
N SER A 173 -33.99 6.09 -21.22
CA SER A 173 -35.18 6.08 -22.10
C SER A 173 -35.37 4.74 -22.83
N HIS A 174 -34.34 3.90 -22.88
CA HIS A 174 -34.41 2.53 -23.39
C HIS A 174 -34.21 1.56 -22.22
N PRO A 175 -35.28 1.20 -21.48
CA PRO A 175 -35.15 0.25 -20.38
C PRO A 175 -34.69 -1.10 -20.95
N GLN A 176 -33.38 -1.33 -20.94
CA GLN A 176 -32.84 -2.67 -21.15
C GLN A 176 -33.43 -3.57 -20.08
N THR A 177 -33.91 -4.72 -20.52
CA THR A 177 -34.55 -5.74 -19.72
C THR A 177 -33.67 -6.03 -18.49
N ARG A 178 -34.17 -5.76 -17.28
CA ARG A 178 -33.55 -6.22 -16.03
C ARG A 178 -33.42 -7.74 -16.09
N LEU A 179 -32.24 -8.27 -16.38
CA LEU A 179 -31.94 -9.71 -16.38
C LEU A 179 -30.49 -9.89 -15.92
N ALA A 180 -30.10 -10.83 -15.06
CA ALA A 180 -30.82 -11.85 -14.31
C ALA A 180 -30.11 -12.03 -12.96
N THR A 181 -30.84 -12.53 -11.96
CA THR A 181 -30.32 -12.97 -10.65
C THR A 181 -29.14 -13.95 -10.76
N ASP A 182 -28.96 -14.57 -11.94
CA ASP A 182 -27.88 -15.51 -12.28
C ASP A 182 -26.52 -14.85 -12.64
N SER A 183 -26.45 -13.52 -12.77
CA SER A 183 -25.23 -12.79 -13.16
C SER A 183 -24.07 -13.01 -12.17
N VAL A 184 -24.37 -13.11 -10.87
CA VAL A 184 -23.38 -13.38 -9.82
C VAL A 184 -22.85 -14.81 -9.89
N ALA A 185 -23.72 -15.79 -10.18
CA ALA A 185 -23.34 -17.19 -10.32
C ALA A 185 -22.43 -17.41 -11.55
N ARG A 186 -22.72 -16.73 -12.68
CA ARG A 186 -21.87 -16.76 -13.87
C ARG A 186 -20.51 -16.09 -13.65
N PHE A 187 -20.49 -14.94 -12.96
CA PHE A 187 -19.23 -14.28 -12.59
C PHE A 187 -18.35 -15.21 -11.73
N GLN A 188 -18.94 -15.91 -10.76
CA GLN A 188 -18.21 -16.84 -9.89
C GLN A 188 -17.73 -18.11 -10.63
N ALA A 189 -18.50 -18.63 -11.59
CA ALA A 189 -18.11 -19.78 -12.40
C ALA A 189 -16.89 -19.48 -13.29
N ASP A 190 -16.85 -18.30 -13.94
CA ASP A 190 -15.75 -17.89 -14.83
C ASP A 190 -14.47 -17.48 -14.07
N ASN A 191 -14.56 -17.18 -12.77
CA ASN A 191 -13.46 -16.66 -11.97
C ASN A 191 -12.35 -17.72 -11.73
N THR A 192 -12.69 -19.01 -11.82
CA THR A 192 -11.76 -20.12 -11.64
C THR A 192 -10.79 -20.30 -12.81
N ALA A 193 -11.09 -19.69 -13.97
CA ALA A 193 -10.29 -19.79 -15.21
C ALA A 193 -9.71 -18.44 -15.71
N GLY A 194 -10.02 -17.31 -15.07
CA GLY A 194 -10.12 -16.02 -15.77
C GLY A 194 -9.01 -14.96 -15.62
N LEU A 195 -7.98 -15.13 -14.78
CA LEU A 195 -6.97 -14.07 -14.57
C LEU A 195 -6.09 -13.85 -15.81
N GLU A 196 -5.55 -14.93 -16.38
CA GLU A 196 -4.74 -14.85 -17.61
C GLU A 196 -5.58 -14.42 -18.82
N GLY A 197 -6.83 -14.90 -18.92
CA GLY A 197 -7.77 -14.51 -19.98
C GLY A 197 -8.05 -13.02 -19.96
N THR A 198 -8.38 -12.46 -18.79
CA THR A 198 -8.64 -11.03 -18.63
C THR A 198 -7.41 -10.19 -18.99
N GLN A 199 -6.20 -10.63 -18.62
CA GLN A 199 -4.97 -9.92 -19.02
C GLN A 199 -4.72 -9.96 -20.54
N ARG A 200 -5.02 -11.08 -21.20
CA ARG A 200 -4.93 -11.19 -22.66
C ARG A 200 -5.93 -10.25 -23.35
N ASP A 201 -7.16 -10.18 -22.85
CA ASP A 201 -8.19 -9.27 -23.37
C ASP A 201 -7.80 -7.80 -23.18
N VAL A 202 -7.31 -7.43 -21.99
CA VAL A 202 -6.80 -6.07 -21.74
C VAL A 202 -5.68 -5.72 -22.73
N ARG A 203 -4.72 -6.63 -22.95
CA ARG A 203 -3.62 -6.38 -23.90
C ARG A 203 -4.15 -6.21 -25.32
N ARG A 204 -5.05 -7.08 -25.77
CA ARG A 204 -5.69 -7.02 -27.09
C ARG A 204 -6.42 -5.68 -27.32
N ILE A 205 -7.21 -5.23 -26.35
CA ILE A 205 -7.96 -3.96 -26.43
C ILE A 205 -6.99 -2.78 -26.46
N LEU A 206 -5.94 -2.78 -25.62
CA LEU A 206 -4.95 -1.70 -25.62
C LEU A 206 -4.21 -1.58 -26.95
N ASP A 207 -3.77 -2.72 -27.52
CA ASP A 207 -3.06 -2.75 -28.80
C ASP A 207 -3.96 -2.27 -29.95
N ALA A 208 -5.28 -2.49 -29.85
CA ALA A 208 -6.25 -1.99 -30.80
C ALA A 208 -6.52 -0.47 -30.64
N VAL A 209 -6.58 0.03 -29.41
CA VAL A 209 -7.08 1.38 -29.08
C VAL A 209 -5.98 2.44 -29.04
N ILE A 210 -4.72 2.07 -28.74
CA ILE A 210 -3.61 3.02 -28.57
C ILE A 210 -2.76 3.06 -29.83
N SER A 211 -2.94 4.11 -30.63
CA SER A 211 -2.28 4.30 -31.94
C SER A 211 -0.80 4.69 -31.82
N SER A 212 -0.39 5.29 -30.71
CA SER A 212 1.00 5.64 -30.43
C SER A 212 1.36 5.35 -28.98
N HIS A 213 2.34 4.47 -28.78
CA HIS A 213 2.96 4.20 -27.47
C HIS A 213 3.98 5.31 -27.08
N GLY A 214 3.84 6.50 -27.66
CA GLY A 214 4.82 7.59 -27.61
C GLY A 214 4.90 8.22 -26.23
N LYS A 215 5.54 7.53 -25.28
CA LYS A 215 6.11 8.20 -24.11
C LYS A 215 7.43 8.84 -24.55
N PRO A 216 7.61 10.17 -24.49
CA PRO A 216 8.93 10.67 -24.16
C PRO A 216 9.30 10.04 -22.82
N GLN A 217 10.37 9.25 -22.78
CA GLN A 217 10.84 8.63 -21.54
C GLN A 217 11.00 9.73 -20.49
N THR A 218 10.18 9.69 -19.44
CA THR A 218 10.37 10.60 -18.33
C THR A 218 11.64 10.21 -17.60
N VAL A 219 12.28 11.15 -16.90
CA VAL A 219 13.46 10.86 -16.08
C VAL A 219 13.18 9.71 -15.10
N GLY A 220 11.93 9.61 -14.61
CA GLY A 220 11.47 8.51 -13.77
C GLY A 220 11.50 7.14 -14.46
N ASP A 221 11.05 7.04 -15.73
CA ASP A 221 11.07 5.78 -16.47
C ASP A 221 12.51 5.26 -16.67
N ARG A 222 13.50 6.15 -16.84
CA ARG A 222 14.92 5.78 -16.94
C ARG A 222 15.50 5.30 -15.60
N ILE A 223 15.12 5.94 -14.49
CA ILE A 223 15.54 5.51 -13.16
C ILE A 223 14.92 4.15 -12.84
N ASP A 224 13.62 3.98 -13.11
CA ASP A 224 12.91 2.72 -12.90
C ASP A 224 13.53 1.58 -13.73
N ALA A 225 14.00 1.84 -14.96
CA ALA A 225 14.70 0.82 -15.77
C ALA A 225 15.96 0.26 -15.09
N VAL A 226 16.66 1.09 -14.32
CA VAL A 226 17.86 0.68 -13.56
C VAL A 226 17.47 0.06 -12.21
N VAL A 227 16.59 0.73 -11.47
CA VAL A 227 16.17 0.33 -10.11
C VAL A 227 15.35 -0.96 -10.10
N LEU A 228 14.53 -1.19 -11.13
CA LEU A 228 13.66 -2.37 -11.25
C LEU A 228 14.30 -3.50 -12.07
N HIS A 229 15.55 -3.36 -12.49
CA HIS A 229 16.23 -4.42 -13.23
C HIS A 229 16.37 -5.68 -12.34
N PRO A 230 16.11 -6.89 -12.86
CA PRO A 230 16.05 -8.14 -12.06
C PRO A 230 17.37 -8.58 -11.40
N VAL A 231 18.47 -7.85 -11.62
CA VAL A 231 19.79 -8.13 -11.02
C VAL A 231 20.35 -6.85 -10.42
N ILE A 232 20.52 -5.81 -11.25
CA ILE A 232 21.00 -4.49 -10.81
C ILE A 232 20.10 -3.90 -9.71
N GLY A 233 18.78 -4.07 -9.79
CA GLY A 233 17.86 -3.63 -8.74
C GLY A 233 18.16 -4.25 -7.37
N TYR A 234 18.47 -5.56 -7.33
CA TYR A 234 18.81 -6.23 -6.06
C TYR A 234 20.18 -5.79 -5.56
N VAL A 235 21.12 -5.53 -6.46
CA VAL A 235 22.44 -4.96 -6.11
C VAL A 235 22.28 -3.56 -5.52
N ILE A 236 21.49 -2.69 -6.16
CA ILE A 236 21.20 -1.34 -5.64
C ILE A 236 20.53 -1.42 -4.27
N LEU A 237 19.54 -2.30 -4.12
CA LEU A 237 18.87 -2.51 -2.84
C LEU A 237 19.86 -2.96 -1.75
N ALA A 238 20.73 -3.92 -2.06
CA ALA A 238 21.76 -4.39 -1.14
C ALA A 238 22.76 -3.28 -0.77
N VAL A 239 23.17 -2.46 -1.73
CA VAL A 239 24.05 -1.30 -1.49
C VAL A 239 23.35 -0.26 -0.61
N ILE A 240 22.08 0.06 -0.86
CA ILE A 240 21.31 1.00 -0.04
C ILE A 240 21.17 0.46 1.39
N LEU A 241 20.81 -0.82 1.57
CA LEU A 241 20.77 -1.45 2.88
C LEU A 241 22.12 -1.37 3.58
N PHE A 242 23.21 -1.69 2.87
CA PHE A 242 24.56 -1.64 3.39
C PHE A 242 24.92 -0.22 3.88
N LEU A 243 24.62 0.81 3.08
CA LEU A 243 24.85 2.21 3.47
C LEU A 243 24.03 2.62 4.69
N ILE A 244 22.77 2.18 4.77
CA ILE A 244 21.92 2.41 5.96
C ILE A 244 22.56 1.77 7.18
N PHE A 245 22.96 0.50 7.11
CA PHE A 245 23.62 -0.17 8.23
C PHE A 245 24.93 0.50 8.62
N GLN A 246 25.77 0.86 7.66
CA GLN A 246 27.03 1.58 7.91
C GLN A 246 26.77 2.92 8.60
N ALA A 247 25.82 3.72 8.13
CA ALA A 247 25.47 4.98 8.77
C ALA A 247 24.92 4.75 10.18
N VAL A 248 24.01 3.79 10.34
CA VAL A 248 23.42 3.45 11.64
C VAL A 248 24.46 2.98 12.65
N PHE A 249 25.53 2.28 12.27
CA PHE A 249 26.57 1.82 13.20
C PHE A 249 27.78 2.76 13.32
N SER A 250 28.14 3.48 12.27
CA SER A 250 29.31 4.36 12.28
C SER A 250 28.95 5.76 12.77
N TRP A 251 27.81 6.30 12.33
CA TRP A 251 27.43 7.68 12.66
C TRP A 251 26.73 7.78 14.02
N SER A 252 26.17 6.68 14.53
CA SER A 252 25.56 6.65 15.87
C SER A 252 26.59 6.61 17.00
N LYS A 253 27.80 6.06 16.79
CA LYS A 253 28.83 5.93 17.84
C LYS A 253 29.14 7.25 18.54
N LEU A 254 29.41 8.30 17.77
CA LEU A 254 29.75 9.61 18.33
C LEU A 254 28.64 10.17 19.25
N PRO A 255 27.37 10.28 18.81
CA PRO A 255 26.30 10.73 19.70
C PRO A 255 25.99 9.74 20.83
N MET A 256 26.17 8.43 20.62
CA MET A 256 26.04 7.42 21.68
C MET A 256 27.04 7.64 22.81
N ASP A 257 28.32 7.84 22.46
CA ASP A 257 29.39 8.07 23.43
C ASP A 257 29.24 9.42 24.14
N LEU A 258 28.73 10.44 23.45
CA LEU A 258 28.38 11.74 24.07
C LEU A 258 27.24 11.60 25.09
N ILE A 259 26.18 10.86 24.78
CA ILE A 259 25.11 10.59 25.75
C ILE A 259 25.65 9.77 26.92
N LYS A 260 26.42 8.72 26.64
CA LYS A 260 27.02 7.87 27.67
C LYS A 260 27.91 8.66 28.62
N SER A 261 28.86 9.44 28.09
CA SER A 261 29.74 10.28 28.88
C SER A 261 28.99 11.36 29.67
N GLY A 262 27.93 11.92 29.11
CA GLY A 262 27.05 12.86 29.83
C GLY A 262 26.34 12.21 31.02
N VAL A 263 25.78 11.01 30.82
CA VAL A 263 25.13 10.25 31.91
C VAL A 263 26.15 9.80 32.96
N ASP A 264 27.31 9.31 32.55
CA ASP A 264 28.39 8.90 33.44
C ASP A 264 28.93 10.09 34.25
N GLY A 265 29.05 11.27 33.63
CA GLY A 265 29.45 12.51 34.28
C GLY A 265 28.45 12.98 35.34
N ILE A 266 27.14 12.91 35.04
CA ILE A 266 26.08 13.19 36.02
C ILE A 266 26.12 12.15 37.14
N GLY A 267 26.31 10.87 36.81
CA GLY A 267 26.48 9.80 37.78
C GLY A 267 27.66 10.05 38.72
N GLY A 268 28.79 10.52 38.20
CA GLY A 268 29.96 10.95 38.97
C GLY A 268 29.64 12.11 39.92
N ALA A 269 29.02 13.18 39.42
CA ALA A 269 28.64 14.33 40.23
C ALA A 269 27.70 13.97 41.40
N VAL A 270 26.75 13.05 41.17
CA VAL A 270 25.86 12.53 42.23
C VAL A 270 26.62 11.67 43.24
N ARG A 271 27.62 10.91 42.79
CA ARG A 271 28.50 10.11 43.66
C ARG A 271 29.37 11.00 44.56
N ASP A 272 29.80 12.16 44.08
CA ASP A 272 30.64 13.09 44.83
C ASP A 272 29.81 13.97 45.78
N ALA A 273 28.58 14.33 45.41
CA ALA A 273 27.70 15.14 46.23
C ALA A 273 27.00 14.36 47.36
N MET A 274 26.94 13.03 47.28
CA MET A 274 26.15 12.20 48.20
C MET A 274 26.99 11.13 48.90
N PRO A 275 26.90 10.99 50.24
CA PRO A 275 27.61 9.94 50.97
C PRO A 275 27.17 8.54 50.51
N PRO A 276 28.05 7.52 50.66
CA PRO A 276 27.75 6.17 50.25
C PRO A 276 26.53 5.62 51.01
N GLY A 277 25.51 5.18 50.26
CA GLY A 277 24.26 4.66 50.80
C GLY A 277 23.34 4.11 49.72
N ILE A 278 22.24 3.45 50.13
CA ILE A 278 21.28 2.77 49.23
C ILE A 278 20.60 3.76 48.26
N LEU A 279 20.35 4.99 48.70
CA LEU A 279 19.79 6.06 47.86
C LEU A 279 20.73 6.44 46.71
N ARG A 280 22.04 6.50 46.96
CA ARG A 280 23.04 6.78 45.92
C ARG A 280 23.12 5.64 44.91
N SER A 281 23.15 4.38 45.34
CA SER A 281 23.18 3.24 44.41
C SER A 281 21.88 3.13 43.61
N LEU A 282 20.72 3.40 44.21
CA LEU A 282 19.44 3.44 43.50
C LEU A 282 19.43 4.54 42.41
N LEU A 283 19.90 5.74 42.74
CA LEU A 283 19.90 6.85 41.78
C LEU A 283 20.94 6.66 40.66
N VAL A 284 22.16 6.22 41.00
CA VAL A 284 23.25 6.13 40.03
C VAL A 284 23.20 4.82 39.25
N ASP A 285 23.18 3.69 39.95
CA ASP A 285 23.27 2.36 39.33
C ASP A 285 21.89 1.83 38.90
N GLY A 286 20.80 2.32 39.51
CA GLY A 286 19.43 2.02 39.12
C GLY A 286 18.89 2.98 38.05
N VAL A 287 18.58 4.21 38.45
CA VAL A 287 17.85 5.18 37.60
C VAL A 287 18.72 5.74 36.49
N LEU A 288 19.87 6.33 36.81
CA LEU A 288 20.72 6.98 35.81
C LEU A 288 21.31 5.98 34.83
N SER A 289 21.85 4.86 35.31
CA SER A 289 22.33 3.77 34.46
C SER A 289 21.22 3.16 33.60
N GLY A 290 20.03 2.94 34.18
CA GLY A 290 18.86 2.43 33.46
C GLY A 290 18.42 3.36 32.33
N VAL A 291 18.13 4.63 32.65
CA VAL A 291 17.71 5.65 31.67
C VAL A 291 18.81 5.90 30.63
N GLY A 292 20.07 5.96 31.07
CA GLY A 292 21.22 6.10 30.18
C GLY A 292 21.33 4.98 29.16
N SER A 293 21.15 3.73 29.60
CA SER A 293 21.19 2.57 28.70
C SER A 293 20.14 2.64 27.60
N VAL A 294 18.95 3.19 27.88
CA VAL A 294 17.88 3.34 26.87
C VAL A 294 18.13 4.55 25.97
N LEU A 295 18.52 5.70 26.53
CA LEU A 295 18.79 6.92 25.77
C LEU A 295 19.98 6.78 24.83
N VAL A 296 20.97 5.96 25.16
CA VAL A 296 22.10 5.68 24.28
C VAL A 296 21.64 5.06 22.95
N PHE A 297 20.53 4.32 22.87
CA PHE A 297 20.05 3.79 21.58
C PHE A 297 19.32 4.80 20.69
N LEU A 298 18.92 5.96 21.24
CA LEU A 298 18.12 6.95 20.53
C LEU A 298 18.77 7.48 19.24
N PRO A 299 20.07 7.85 19.19
CA PRO A 299 20.70 8.33 17.97
C PRO A 299 20.67 7.30 16.84
N GLN A 300 20.89 6.02 17.17
CA GLN A 300 20.83 4.92 16.20
C GLN A 300 19.42 4.81 15.58
N ILE A 301 18.37 4.92 16.41
CA ILE A 301 16.98 4.90 15.96
C ILE A 301 16.65 6.11 15.07
N MET A 302 17.13 7.31 15.42
CA MET A 302 16.91 8.52 14.63
C MET A 302 17.55 8.46 13.24
N ILE A 303 18.79 7.96 13.16
CA ILE A 303 19.48 7.77 11.87
C ILE A 303 18.71 6.77 11.00
N LEU A 304 18.24 5.66 11.59
CA LEU A 304 17.43 4.69 10.86
C LEU A 304 16.15 5.32 10.30
N PHE A 305 15.40 6.06 11.13
CA PHE A 305 14.16 6.72 10.67
C PHE A 305 14.43 7.79 9.62
N LEU A 306 15.55 8.50 9.67
CA LEU A 306 15.96 9.46 8.64
C LEU A 306 16.04 8.77 7.28
N PHE A 307 16.70 7.63 7.19
CA PHE A 307 16.80 6.87 5.94
C PHE A 307 15.46 6.28 5.49
N ILE A 308 14.68 5.69 6.41
CA ILE A 308 13.38 5.10 6.06
C ILE A 308 12.44 6.18 5.52
N LEU A 309 12.31 7.32 6.20
CA LEU A 309 11.46 8.43 5.76
C LEU A 309 11.94 9.02 4.43
N SER A 310 13.27 9.12 4.23
CA SER A 310 13.82 9.58 2.95
C SER A 310 13.53 8.62 1.78
N LEU A 311 13.62 7.30 2.01
CA LEU A 311 13.28 6.28 1.00
C LEU A 311 11.78 6.20 0.71
N GLU A 312 10.95 6.50 1.71
CA GLU A 312 9.50 6.57 1.58
C GLU A 312 9.09 7.80 0.76
N ASP A 313 9.54 9.00 1.14
CA ASP A 313 9.22 10.27 0.46
C ASP A 313 9.78 10.34 -0.96
N SER A 314 10.94 9.71 -1.22
CA SER A 314 11.51 9.64 -2.58
C SER A 314 10.76 8.68 -3.51
N GLY A 315 9.86 7.85 -2.97
CA GLY A 315 9.13 6.84 -3.71
C GLY A 315 9.95 5.58 -4.05
N TYR A 316 11.18 5.44 -3.55
CA TYR A 316 12.00 4.23 -3.78
C TYR A 316 11.41 2.98 -3.12
N LEU A 317 10.86 3.14 -1.91
CA LEU A 317 10.36 2.04 -1.09
C LEU A 317 9.25 1.19 -1.78
N PRO A 318 8.25 1.78 -2.48
CA PRO A 318 7.35 1.06 -3.38
C PRO A 318 8.04 0.21 -4.47
N ARG A 319 9.15 0.68 -5.06
CA ARG A 319 9.90 -0.06 -6.10
C ARG A 319 10.66 -1.24 -5.51
N ALA A 320 11.31 -1.02 -4.38
CA ALA A 320 12.00 -2.09 -3.65
C ALA A 320 11.02 -3.22 -3.27
N ALA A 321 9.82 -2.86 -2.82
CA ALA A 321 8.75 -3.81 -2.54
C ALA A 321 8.31 -4.59 -3.79
N PHE A 322 8.19 -3.91 -4.95
CA PHE A 322 7.88 -4.56 -6.22
C PHE A 322 8.98 -5.54 -6.66
N LEU A 323 10.25 -5.14 -6.57
CA LEU A 323 11.38 -6.01 -6.91
C LEU A 323 11.39 -7.28 -6.06
N LEU A 324 11.03 -7.18 -4.78
CA LEU A 324 11.00 -8.32 -3.87
C LEU A 324 9.71 -9.12 -3.89
N ASP A 325 8.65 -8.62 -4.54
CA ASP A 325 7.37 -9.32 -4.66
C ASP A 325 7.55 -10.71 -5.28
N ARG A 326 8.45 -10.85 -6.27
CA ARG A 326 8.78 -12.16 -6.87
C ARG A 326 9.40 -13.15 -5.86
N MET A 327 10.29 -12.68 -4.99
CA MET A 327 10.91 -13.52 -3.97
C MET A 327 9.90 -13.85 -2.86
N MET A 328 9.14 -12.86 -2.40
CA MET A 328 8.15 -13.03 -1.33
C MET A 328 6.94 -13.86 -1.75
N GLY A 329 6.53 -13.76 -3.02
CA GLY A 329 5.48 -14.59 -3.60
C GLY A 329 5.79 -16.09 -3.52
N SER A 330 7.08 -16.48 -3.57
CA SER A 330 7.50 -17.88 -3.35
C SER A 330 7.18 -18.38 -1.93
N VAL A 331 7.29 -17.48 -0.94
CA VAL A 331 6.98 -17.73 0.47
C VAL A 331 5.48 -17.52 0.76
N GLY A 332 4.73 -16.94 -0.18
CA GLY A 332 3.29 -16.68 -0.06
C GLY A 332 2.94 -15.39 0.68
N LEU A 333 3.87 -14.43 0.75
CA LEU A 333 3.63 -13.10 1.28
C LEU A 333 3.56 -12.08 0.14
N SER A 334 2.75 -11.03 0.29
CA SER A 334 2.81 -9.89 -0.63
C SER A 334 4.14 -9.15 -0.52
N GLY A 335 4.65 -8.60 -1.62
CA GLY A 335 5.83 -7.74 -1.64
C GLY A 335 5.74 -6.52 -0.71
N ARG A 336 4.53 -6.09 -0.32
CA ARG A 336 4.30 -5.04 0.69
C ARG A 336 4.78 -5.44 2.10
N ALA A 337 4.83 -6.74 2.40
CA ALA A 337 5.35 -7.25 3.66
C ALA A 337 6.87 -7.00 3.81
N PHE A 338 7.59 -6.76 2.70
CA PHE A 338 9.01 -6.43 2.76
C PHE A 338 9.28 -5.17 3.60
N ILE A 339 8.44 -4.14 3.43
CA ILE A 339 8.65 -2.84 4.06
C ILE A 339 8.69 -2.99 5.60
N PRO A 340 7.68 -3.63 6.23
CA PRO A 340 7.74 -4.03 7.62
C PRO A 340 8.92 -4.92 8.01
N LEU A 341 9.24 -5.94 7.21
CA LEU A 341 10.28 -6.91 7.55
C LEU A 341 11.68 -6.29 7.51
N LEU A 342 11.97 -5.44 6.52
CA LEU A 342 13.21 -4.68 6.45
C LEU A 342 13.37 -3.78 7.68
N SER A 343 12.30 -3.07 8.05
CA SER A 343 12.28 -2.26 9.26
C SER A 343 12.43 -3.12 10.52
N SER A 344 11.88 -4.35 10.53
CA SER A 344 11.98 -5.31 11.65
C SER A 344 13.40 -5.83 11.88
N PHE A 345 14.20 -6.01 10.81
CA PHE A 345 15.63 -6.33 10.92
C PHE A 345 16.42 -5.23 11.64
N ALA A 346 16.00 -3.98 11.52
CA ALA A 346 16.60 -2.90 12.29
C ALA A 346 16.00 -2.83 13.70
N CYS A 347 14.66 -2.79 13.80
CA CYS A 347 13.91 -2.85 15.05
C CYS A 347 12.49 -3.44 14.84
N ALA A 348 12.14 -4.46 15.63
CA ALA A 348 10.85 -5.15 15.52
C ALA A 348 9.64 -4.23 15.77
N ILE A 349 9.74 -3.23 16.67
CA ILE A 349 8.58 -2.41 17.03
C ILE A 349 8.11 -1.52 15.85
N PRO A 350 8.96 -0.67 15.22
CA PRO A 350 8.58 0.07 14.03
C PRO A 350 8.18 -0.83 12.86
N GLY A 351 8.86 -1.97 12.70
CA GLY A 351 8.53 -2.95 11.67
C GLY A 351 7.13 -3.51 11.82
N ILE A 352 6.75 -3.95 13.03
CA ILE A 352 5.39 -4.42 13.35
C ILE A 352 4.37 -3.29 13.13
N MET A 353 4.65 -2.05 13.55
CA MET A 353 3.73 -0.93 13.31
C MET A 353 3.56 -0.62 11.82
N ALA A 354 4.61 -0.78 11.00
CA ALA A 354 4.55 -0.55 9.57
C ALA A 354 3.66 -1.58 8.84
N THR A 355 3.36 -2.74 9.45
CA THR A 355 2.45 -3.75 8.87
C THR A 355 1.04 -3.21 8.63
N ARG A 356 0.66 -2.07 9.24
CA ARG A 356 -0.60 -1.37 8.97
C ARG A 356 -0.80 -1.00 7.48
N THR A 357 0.29 -0.92 6.72
CA THR A 357 0.27 -0.64 5.27
C THR A 357 -0.13 -1.86 4.43
N ILE A 358 -0.13 -3.05 5.03
CA ILE A 358 -0.57 -4.29 4.39
C ILE A 358 -2.10 -4.37 4.54
N GLN A 359 -2.80 -4.27 3.41
CA GLN A 359 -4.26 -4.24 3.39
C GLN A 359 -4.89 -5.61 3.65
N ASN A 360 -4.26 -6.68 3.15
CA ASN A 360 -4.73 -8.04 3.42
C ASN A 360 -4.46 -8.41 4.89
N PRO A 361 -5.51 -8.68 5.69
CA PRO A 361 -5.35 -8.95 7.11
C PRO A 361 -4.52 -10.23 7.38
N ARG A 362 -4.55 -11.20 6.47
CA ARG A 362 -3.80 -12.46 6.60
C ARG A 362 -2.30 -12.22 6.43
N ASP A 363 -1.91 -11.55 5.35
CA ASP A 363 -0.53 -11.15 5.10
C ASP A 363 0.00 -10.25 6.21
N ARG A 364 -0.85 -9.34 6.71
CA ARG A 364 -0.52 -8.46 7.83
C ARG A 364 -0.20 -9.29 9.08
N LEU A 365 -1.06 -10.24 9.44
CA LEU A 365 -0.86 -11.08 10.63
C LEU A 365 0.38 -11.99 10.47
N ALA A 366 0.57 -12.60 9.30
CA ALA A 366 1.77 -13.38 9.00
C ALA A 366 3.05 -12.54 9.18
N THR A 367 3.04 -11.31 8.66
CA THR A 367 4.19 -10.39 8.76
C THR A 367 4.45 -9.96 10.21
N ILE A 368 3.41 -9.71 11.00
CA ILE A 368 3.53 -9.42 12.45
C ILE A 368 4.16 -10.61 13.19
N MET A 369 3.80 -11.85 12.85
CA MET A 369 4.35 -13.06 13.48
C MET A 369 5.81 -13.33 13.09
N ILE A 370 6.21 -12.97 11.87
CA ILE A 370 7.57 -13.18 11.36
C ILE A 370 8.53 -12.09 11.88
N ALA A 371 8.06 -10.85 12.05
CA ALA A 371 8.89 -9.71 12.43
C ALA A 371 9.77 -9.93 13.68
N PRO A 372 9.29 -10.55 14.79
CA PRO A 372 10.11 -10.83 15.97
C PRO A 372 11.20 -11.90 15.78
N LEU A 373 11.06 -12.75 14.76
CA LEU A 373 12.03 -13.82 14.46
C LEU A 373 13.24 -13.28 13.68
N MET A 374 13.12 -12.07 13.14
CA MET A 374 14.24 -11.37 12.53
C MET A 374 15.19 -10.86 13.61
N THR A 375 16.47 -11.21 13.47
CA THR A 375 17.50 -10.82 14.42
C THR A 375 17.83 -9.33 14.24
N CYS A 376 17.45 -8.50 15.21
CA CYS A 376 17.78 -7.08 15.19
C CYS A 376 19.18 -6.78 15.75
N SER A 377 19.74 -5.65 15.34
CA SER A 377 21.07 -5.18 15.81
C SER A 377 21.19 -5.11 17.33
N ALA A 378 20.10 -4.79 18.05
CA ALA A 378 20.08 -4.75 19.51
C ALA A 378 20.21 -6.13 20.18
N ARG A 379 19.97 -7.23 19.44
CA ARG A 379 20.20 -8.61 19.95
C ARG A 379 21.67 -9.03 19.87
N LEU A 380 22.49 -8.37 19.03
CA LEU A 380 23.90 -8.73 18.86
C LEU A 380 24.70 -8.63 20.16
N PRO A 381 24.61 -7.55 20.97
CA PRO A 381 25.32 -7.49 22.25
C PRO A 381 24.90 -8.58 23.22
N VAL A 382 23.60 -8.91 23.26
CA VAL A 382 23.06 -9.98 24.11
C VAL A 382 23.58 -11.35 23.66
N TYR A 383 23.57 -11.62 22.36
CA TYR A 383 24.12 -12.85 21.81
C TYR A 383 25.62 -12.95 22.05
N ALA A 384 26.37 -11.87 21.82
CA ALA A 384 27.81 -11.84 22.09
C ALA A 384 28.12 -12.09 23.57
N LEU A 385 27.35 -11.49 24.49
CA LEU A 385 27.52 -11.69 25.92
C LEU A 385 27.22 -13.13 26.36
N ILE A 386 26.10 -13.70 25.90
CA ILE A 386 25.72 -15.08 26.24
C ILE A 386 26.70 -16.08 25.61
N ILE A 387 27.07 -15.89 24.34
CA ILE A 387 28.05 -16.76 23.66
C ILE A 387 29.40 -16.66 24.36
N GLY A 388 29.87 -15.46 24.70
CA GLY A 388 31.13 -15.26 25.41
C GLY A 388 31.14 -15.86 26.81
N ALA A 389 29.99 -15.95 27.48
CA ALA A 389 29.88 -16.53 28.82
C ALA A 389 29.80 -18.06 28.81
N PHE A 390 29.13 -18.67 27.82
CA PHE A 390 28.82 -20.11 27.82
C PHE A 390 29.59 -20.94 26.78
N ILE A 391 30.10 -20.32 25.72
CA ILE A 391 30.80 -21.03 24.63
C ILE A 391 32.31 -20.81 24.76
N PRO A 392 33.10 -21.89 24.92
CA PRO A 392 34.54 -21.77 25.05
C PRO A 392 35.16 -21.20 23.77
N ASP A 393 36.13 -20.30 23.94
CA ASP A 393 36.88 -19.71 22.83
C ASP A 393 37.85 -20.74 22.23
N ARG A 394 37.36 -21.53 21.27
CA ARG A 394 38.10 -22.56 20.55
C ARG A 394 37.99 -22.33 19.05
N SER A 395 39.10 -22.43 18.33
CA SER A 395 39.09 -22.46 16.87
C SER A 395 38.83 -23.87 16.35
N ILE A 396 37.96 -23.98 15.36
CA ILE A 396 37.75 -25.19 14.55
C ILE A 396 38.31 -24.88 13.16
N GLY A 397 39.58 -25.23 12.93
CA GLY A 397 40.29 -24.85 11.71
C GLY A 397 40.49 -23.33 11.63
N ILE A 398 40.01 -22.71 10.55
CA ILE A 398 40.14 -21.26 10.28
C ILE A 398 39.03 -20.45 10.98
N VAL A 399 38.00 -21.11 11.55
CA VAL A 399 36.78 -20.45 12.05
C VAL A 399 36.68 -20.56 13.58
N ASN A 400 36.30 -19.47 14.25
CA ASN A 400 36.05 -19.47 15.69
C ASN A 400 34.68 -20.10 16.02
N LEU A 401 34.64 -21.00 17.02
CA LEU A 401 33.41 -21.65 17.48
C LEU A 401 32.33 -20.66 17.90
N GLN A 402 32.69 -19.58 18.60
CA GLN A 402 31.74 -18.52 19.00
C GLN A 402 31.13 -17.84 17.77
N GLY A 403 31.93 -17.59 16.74
CA GLY A 403 31.45 -17.07 15.45
C GLY A 403 30.50 -18.03 14.75
N LEU A 404 30.77 -19.34 14.81
CA LEU A 404 29.93 -20.38 14.23
C LEU A 404 28.57 -20.50 14.97
N VAL A 405 28.58 -20.36 16.30
CA VAL A 405 27.35 -20.31 17.10
C VAL A 405 26.52 -19.07 16.77
N LEU A 406 27.15 -17.89 16.66
CA LEU A 406 26.46 -16.67 16.27
C LEU A 406 25.83 -16.80 14.88
N PHE A 407 26.58 -17.34 13.91
CA PHE A 407 26.07 -17.64 12.57
C PHE A 407 24.89 -18.63 12.62
N GLY A 408 25.00 -19.69 13.42
CA GLY A 408 23.93 -20.66 13.63
C GLY A 408 22.64 -20.04 14.18
N LEU A 409 22.73 -19.13 15.15
CA LEU A 409 21.58 -18.40 15.67
C LEU A 409 20.90 -17.53 14.61
N TYR A 410 21.69 -16.87 13.74
CA TYR A 410 21.16 -16.08 12.63
C TYR A 410 20.42 -16.95 11.60
N VAL A 411 21.03 -18.08 11.21
CA VAL A 411 20.40 -19.04 10.30
C VAL A 411 19.13 -19.61 10.91
N ALA A 412 19.14 -19.97 12.19
CA ALA A 412 17.96 -20.46 12.90
C ALA A 412 16.83 -19.41 12.95
N GLY A 413 17.15 -18.13 13.08
CA GLY A 413 16.19 -17.03 12.97
C GLY A 413 15.51 -16.98 11.60
N ILE A 414 16.28 -17.08 10.53
CA ILE A 414 15.74 -17.12 9.14
C ILE A 414 14.88 -18.37 8.92
N VAL A 415 15.38 -19.55 9.33
CA VAL A 415 14.66 -20.81 9.16
C VAL A 415 13.35 -20.82 9.96
N SER A 416 13.36 -20.32 11.20
CA SER A 416 12.14 -20.21 12.01
C SER A 416 11.13 -19.22 11.42
N ALA A 417 11.59 -18.09 10.90
CA ALA A 417 10.75 -17.15 10.15
C ALA A 417 10.09 -17.80 8.93
N MET A 418 10.85 -18.55 8.14
CA MET A 418 10.33 -19.30 6.98
C MET A 418 9.35 -20.41 7.40
N ALA A 419 9.65 -21.12 8.48
CA ALA A 419 8.78 -22.16 9.03
C ALA A 419 7.44 -21.59 9.49
N VAL A 420 7.45 -20.47 10.24
CA VAL A 420 6.22 -19.77 10.66
C VAL A 420 5.42 -19.30 9.45
N ALA A 421 6.06 -18.71 8.44
CA ALA A 421 5.38 -18.30 7.20
C ALA A 421 4.71 -19.50 6.50
N TRP A 422 5.42 -20.63 6.41
CA TRP A 422 4.92 -21.85 5.80
C TRP A 422 3.74 -22.47 6.57
N VAL A 423 3.85 -22.56 7.90
CA VAL A 423 2.76 -23.03 8.78
C VAL A 423 1.53 -22.14 8.60
N PHE A 424 1.71 -20.82 8.64
CA PHE A 424 0.62 -19.86 8.49
C PHE A 424 -0.11 -20.01 7.14
N LYS A 425 0.65 -20.22 6.06
CA LYS A 425 0.13 -20.53 4.73
C LYS A 425 -0.69 -21.83 4.70
N ARG A 426 -0.24 -22.87 5.42
CA ARG A 426 -0.91 -24.18 5.47
C ARG A 426 -2.25 -24.12 6.21
N PHE A 427 -2.34 -23.35 7.30
CA PHE A 427 -3.53 -23.28 8.14
C PHE A 427 -4.61 -22.30 7.65
N MET A 428 -4.25 -21.22 6.96
CA MET A 428 -5.23 -20.18 6.56
C MET A 428 -5.85 -20.33 5.16
N GLY A 429 -5.56 -21.44 4.46
CA GLY A 429 -6.15 -21.79 3.17
C GLY A 429 -5.66 -20.93 2.00
N SER A 430 -5.36 -21.58 0.88
CA SER A 430 -4.93 -20.93 -0.36
C SER A 430 -6.11 -20.32 -1.10
N LYS A 431 -6.38 -19.03 -0.91
CA LYS A 431 -7.11 -18.25 -1.93
C LYS A 431 -6.22 -17.12 -2.43
N GLN A 432 -5.86 -17.29 -3.71
CA GLN A 432 -5.29 -16.37 -4.69
C GLN A 432 -4.26 -15.35 -4.16
N TYR A 433 -2.98 -15.69 -4.39
CA TYR A 433 -1.94 -14.67 -4.58
C TYR A 433 -2.35 -13.85 -5.80
N THR A 434 -2.99 -12.71 -5.57
CA THR A 434 -3.30 -11.75 -6.62
C THR A 434 -2.08 -10.83 -6.74
N PRO A 435 -1.37 -10.82 -7.88
CA PRO A 435 -0.16 -10.02 -8.04
C PRO A 435 -0.48 -8.55 -7.75
N LEU A 436 0.45 -7.89 -7.04
CA LEU A 436 0.30 -6.52 -6.60
C LEU A 436 0.12 -5.59 -7.82
N MET A 437 -1.09 -5.12 -8.05
CA MET A 437 -1.33 -4.00 -8.96
C MET A 437 -0.96 -2.70 -8.22
N LEU A 438 0.33 -2.39 -8.19
CA LEU A 438 0.83 -1.16 -7.57
C LEU A 438 0.92 -0.06 -8.62
N GLU A 439 0.16 1.02 -8.42
CA GLU A 439 0.49 2.30 -9.05
C GLU A 439 1.81 2.78 -8.41
N LEU A 440 2.90 2.75 -9.17
CA LEU A 440 4.18 3.30 -8.72
C LEU A 440 4.04 4.83 -8.66
N PRO A 441 4.10 5.47 -7.47
CA PRO A 441 3.99 6.93 -7.35
C PRO A 441 5.17 7.59 -8.07
N ASN A 442 5.05 8.78 -8.66
CA ASN A 442 6.21 9.38 -9.34
C ASN A 442 7.38 9.66 -8.36
N TYR A 443 8.61 9.76 -8.87
CA TYR A 443 9.75 10.18 -8.04
C TYR A 443 9.57 11.62 -7.58
N HIS A 444 9.77 11.87 -6.29
CA HIS A 444 9.72 13.21 -5.70
C HIS A 444 11.02 13.42 -4.91
N TRP A 445 11.48 14.66 -4.80
CA TRP A 445 12.56 14.96 -3.86
C TRP A 445 12.00 14.95 -2.43
N PRO A 446 12.69 14.33 -1.46
CA PRO A 446 12.23 14.31 -0.09
C PRO A 446 12.15 15.74 0.45
N ASN A 447 10.99 16.08 1.03
CA ASN A 447 10.80 17.41 1.58
C ASN A 447 11.47 17.48 2.95
N LEU A 448 12.54 18.27 3.05
CA LEU A 448 13.32 18.48 4.29
C LEU A 448 12.46 18.85 5.49
N ARG A 449 11.37 19.61 5.28
CA ARG A 449 10.45 19.99 6.36
C ARG A 449 9.66 18.79 6.89
N ASN A 450 9.16 17.94 6.00
CA ASN A 450 8.43 16.73 6.38
C ASN A 450 9.36 15.74 7.09
N LEU A 451 10.58 15.60 6.59
CA LEU A 451 11.62 14.77 7.19
C LEU A 451 11.95 15.21 8.62
N ALA A 452 12.16 16.51 8.84
CA ALA A 452 12.46 17.07 10.16
C ALA A 452 11.29 16.91 11.15
N LEU A 453 10.07 17.19 10.71
CA LEU A 453 8.85 17.00 11.52
C LEU A 453 8.66 15.53 11.88
N GLY A 454 8.80 14.63 10.91
CA GLY A 454 8.70 13.19 11.13
C GLY A 454 9.74 12.67 12.12
N LEU A 455 10.99 13.12 12.03
CA LEU A 455 12.04 12.78 13.00
C LEU A 455 11.74 13.30 14.40
N TRP A 456 11.28 14.55 14.51
CA TRP A 456 10.91 15.16 15.79
C TRP A 456 9.77 14.42 16.49
N GLU A 457 8.75 14.01 15.74
CA GLU A 457 7.66 13.18 16.27
C GLU A 457 8.18 11.83 16.80
N ARG A 458 9.07 11.16 16.05
CA ARG A 458 9.67 9.88 16.48
C ARG A 458 10.51 10.04 17.73
N LEU A 459 11.31 11.11 17.81
CA LEU A 459 12.08 11.47 19.00
C LEU A 459 11.16 11.67 20.21
N ARG A 460 10.11 12.48 20.06
CA ARG A 460 9.16 12.78 21.14
C ARG A 460 8.47 11.52 21.64
N ILE A 461 7.99 10.67 20.73
CA ILE A 461 7.31 9.41 21.08
C ILE A 461 8.25 8.47 21.85
N PHE A 462 9.52 8.38 21.44
CA PHE A 462 10.51 7.55 22.12
C PHE A 462 10.75 8.06 23.55
N VAL A 463 11.06 9.35 23.70
CA VAL A 463 11.35 9.94 25.02
C VAL A 463 10.13 9.89 25.95
N SER A 464 8.92 10.15 25.44
CA SER A 464 7.71 10.16 26.28
C SER A 464 7.24 8.78 26.73
N ARG A 465 7.66 7.70 26.06
CA ARG A 465 7.27 6.32 26.39
C ARG A 465 8.34 5.56 27.17
N VAL A 466 9.56 6.09 27.23
CA VAL A 466 10.70 5.52 27.95
C VAL A 466 10.77 6.02 29.40
N GLY A 467 10.03 7.08 29.73
CA GLY A 467 9.91 7.65 31.09
C GLY A 467 8.80 7.03 31.93
#